data_AF-A0A814NWJ8-F1
#
_entry.id   AF-A0A814NWJ8-F1
#
_cell.length_a   1.000
_cell.length_b   1.000
_cell.length_c   1.000
_cell.angle_alpha   90.00
_cell.angle_beta   90.00
_cell.angle_gamma   90.00
#
_symmetry.space_group_name_H-M   'P 1'
#
loop_
_entity.id
_entity.type
_entity.pdbx_description
1 polymer ?
#
loop_
_entity_poly.entity_id
_entity_poly.type
_entity_poly.pdbx_seq_one_letter_code
_entity_poly.pdbx_strand_id
1 'polypeptide(L)'
;ILHTISTTTTTSTNTNNNTNTNDNDPDQDPAPIPAPEIIERVEKQILEYIYQCTLHIKNMYQGRIEFAKAEMEEYNAFKQFKQVATPAQWNTHLMLQSKIKLCLIKNTNYRITTKRLEYDILPKFIEKINISYKIDESIMDDEAIQTSSDEMRQITKDYRTRAMALYVQVLAREYELVSNDIKRIIQGFPQDNNKAVANESGHAAFTHYHDLREKRLNLEVKQSIHFVEIQQMETNLTTTI
;
A
#
# COMPACT_ATOMS: atom_id res chain seq x y z
N ILE A 1 42.40 15.21 4.99
CA ILE A 1 42.62 16.63 5.32
C ILE A 1 41.24 17.22 5.59
N LEU A 2 40.94 17.54 6.85
CA LEU A 2 39.70 18.21 7.24
C LEU A 2 39.73 19.65 6.73
N HIS A 3 38.65 20.12 6.12
CA HIS A 3 38.45 21.54 5.87
C HIS A 3 37.49 22.12 6.91
N THR A 4 38.09 22.90 7.80
CA THR A 4 37.46 23.79 8.78
C THR A 4 36.69 24.89 8.04
N ILE A 5 35.41 25.08 8.36
CA ILE A 5 34.65 26.25 7.93
C ILE A 5 34.58 27.22 9.12
N SER A 6 35.17 28.40 8.93
CA SER A 6 35.17 29.52 9.89
C SER A 6 33.78 30.11 10.05
N THR A 7 33.31 30.22 11.29
CA THR A 7 32.17 31.03 11.70
C THR A 7 32.63 32.45 12.00
N THR A 8 32.07 33.45 11.32
CA THR A 8 32.22 34.87 11.70
C THR A 8 31.08 35.28 12.61
N THR A 9 31.42 35.56 13.86
CA THR A 9 30.59 36.21 14.87
C THR A 9 30.59 37.72 14.61
N THR A 10 29.43 38.34 14.45
CA THR A 10 29.30 39.81 14.55
C THR A 10 28.61 40.19 15.85
N THR A 11 29.33 41.03 16.59
CA THR A 11 29.11 41.51 17.94
C THR A 11 27.94 42.49 18.03
N SER A 12 27.15 42.37 19.10
CA SER A 12 26.08 43.29 19.50
C SER A 12 26.62 44.67 19.90
N THR A 13 25.86 45.73 19.56
CA THR A 13 25.95 47.04 20.23
C THR A 13 24.64 47.35 20.95
N ASN A 14 24.78 47.93 22.14
CA ASN A 14 23.77 48.05 23.19
C ASN A 14 23.23 49.50 23.29
N THR A 15 21.93 49.61 23.60
CA THR A 15 21.27 50.63 24.44
C THR A 15 21.24 52.11 24.03
N ASN A 16 20.04 52.67 23.79
CA ASN A 16 19.44 53.69 24.68
C ASN A 16 17.95 53.98 24.40
N ASN A 17 17.23 54.30 25.48
CA ASN A 17 15.79 54.46 25.63
C ASN A 17 15.22 55.84 25.21
N ASN A 18 13.88 55.86 25.12
CA ASN A 18 12.92 56.98 25.13
C ASN A 18 12.67 57.67 23.77
N THR A 19 11.44 57.93 23.32
CA THR A 19 10.23 58.31 24.05
C THR A 19 8.97 58.02 23.20
N ASN A 20 7.86 57.72 23.86
CA ASN A 20 6.50 57.52 23.33
C ASN A 20 6.07 58.51 22.23
N THR A 21 5.41 57.98 21.19
CA THR A 21 4.11 58.47 20.74
C THR A 21 3.31 57.32 20.13
N ASN A 22 2.16 57.03 20.73
CA ASN A 22 1.12 56.20 20.14
C ASN A 22 0.52 56.95 18.95
N ASP A 23 0.69 56.41 17.74
CA ASP A 23 -0.27 56.58 16.65
C ASP A 23 -0.46 55.20 16.03
N ASN A 24 -1.67 54.65 16.21
CA ASN A 24 -2.11 53.43 15.54
C ASN A 24 -2.45 53.82 14.09
N ASP A 25 -1.49 53.67 13.19
CA ASP A 25 -1.71 53.73 11.75
C ASP A 25 -2.25 52.35 11.27
N PRO A 26 -3.41 52.27 10.59
CA PRO A 26 -3.94 50.99 10.10
C PRO A 26 -3.19 50.43 8.88
N ASP A 27 -2.27 51.19 8.30
CA ASP A 27 -1.56 50.85 7.05
C ASP A 27 -0.07 50.49 7.25
N GLN A 28 0.27 49.81 8.35
CA GLN A 28 1.57 49.13 8.42
C GLN A 28 1.53 47.84 7.58
N ASP A 29 2.14 47.92 6.39
CA ASP A 29 2.63 46.74 5.68
C ASP A 29 3.35 45.83 6.69
N PRO A 30 3.04 44.51 6.72
CA PRO A 30 3.64 43.62 7.68
C PRO A 30 5.16 43.70 7.55
N ALA A 31 5.83 43.98 8.67
CA ALA A 31 7.28 44.15 8.72
C ALA A 31 7.98 43.01 7.96
N PRO A 32 9.02 43.30 7.15
CA PRO A 32 9.70 42.26 6.38
C PRO A 32 10.17 41.16 7.34
N ILE A 33 9.71 39.94 7.09
CA ILE A 33 10.10 38.78 7.90
C ILE A 33 11.64 38.75 7.93
N PRO A 34 12.28 38.72 9.11
CA PRO A 34 13.73 38.69 9.20
C PRO A 34 14.29 37.56 8.34
N ALA A 35 15.32 37.84 7.54
CA ALA A 35 15.97 36.83 6.69
C ALA A 35 16.28 35.49 7.41
N PRO A 36 16.64 35.46 8.72
CA PRO A 36 16.78 34.22 9.48
C PRO A 36 15.50 33.38 9.59
N GLU A 37 14.33 33.99 9.83
CA GLU A 37 13.04 33.30 9.91
C GLU A 37 12.58 32.75 8.55
N ILE A 38 12.94 33.44 7.46
CA ILE A 38 12.69 32.95 6.09
C ILE A 38 13.54 31.70 5.82
N ILE A 39 14.82 31.72 6.19
CA ILE A 39 15.75 30.59 6.01
C ILE A 39 15.27 29.39 6.85
N GLU A 40 14.90 29.60 8.10
CA GLU A 40 14.43 28.54 9.00
C GLU A 40 13.10 27.92 8.51
N ARG A 41 12.20 28.75 7.96
CA ARG A 41 10.95 28.28 7.33
C ARG A 41 11.21 27.44 6.08
N VAL A 42 12.12 27.89 5.22
CA VAL A 42 12.52 27.17 4.00
C VAL A 42 13.21 25.85 4.36
N GLU A 43 14.13 25.86 5.34
CA GLU A 43 14.80 24.66 5.83
C GLU A 43 13.80 23.65 6.38
N LYS A 44 12.82 24.10 7.18
CA LYS A 44 11.74 23.24 7.68
C LYS A 44 10.92 22.62 6.54
N GLN A 45 10.61 23.39 5.49
CA GLN A 45 9.89 22.88 4.32
C GLN A 45 10.72 21.88 3.51
N ILE A 46 12.02 22.11 3.36
CA ILE A 46 12.94 21.17 2.70
C ILE A 46 13.04 19.87 3.51
N LEU A 47 13.19 19.95 4.83
CA LEU A 47 13.26 18.78 5.70
C LEU A 47 11.95 18.00 5.73
N GLU A 48 10.80 18.67 5.75
CA GLU A 48 9.49 18.03 5.64
C GLU A 48 9.37 17.31 4.28
N TYR A 49 9.77 17.95 3.18
CA TYR A 49 9.78 17.33 1.86
C TYR A 49 10.67 16.08 1.82
N ILE A 50 11.91 16.17 2.32
CA ILE A 50 12.83 15.02 2.40
C ILE A 50 12.23 13.91 3.27
N TYR A 51 11.59 14.25 4.40
CA TYR A 51 10.94 13.28 5.26
C TYR A 51 9.81 12.55 4.54
N GLN A 52 8.90 13.26 3.87
CA GLN A 52 7.83 12.65 3.08
C GLN A 52 8.38 11.79 1.94
N CYS A 53 9.45 12.25 1.27
CA CYS A 53 10.16 11.49 0.24
C CYS A 53 10.92 10.27 0.77
N THR A 54 11.22 10.16 2.06
CA THR A 54 11.98 9.03 2.63
C THR A 54 11.12 8.10 3.49
N LEU A 55 9.93 8.54 3.91
CA LEU A 55 9.00 7.79 4.74
C LEU A 55 8.57 6.47 4.10
N HIS A 56 8.27 6.47 2.80
CA HIS A 56 7.88 5.26 2.08
C HIS A 56 9.03 4.24 2.00
N ILE A 57 10.27 4.71 1.77
CA ILE A 57 11.47 3.86 1.76
C ILE A 57 11.64 3.20 3.12
N LYS A 58 11.51 3.97 4.21
CA LYS A 58 11.56 3.46 5.58
C LYS A 58 10.49 2.40 5.83
N ASN A 59 9.23 2.66 5.45
CA ASN A 59 8.12 1.73 5.62
C ASN A 59 8.31 0.44 4.79
N MET A 60 8.83 0.56 3.58
CA MET A 60 9.16 -0.57 2.71
C MET A 60 10.25 -1.45 3.34
N TYR A 61 11.33 -0.87 3.87
CA TYR A 61 12.36 -1.64 4.55
C TYR A 61 11.86 -2.27 5.85
N GLN A 62 11.05 -1.56 6.62
CA GLN A 62 10.42 -2.10 7.82
C GLN A 62 9.56 -3.33 7.48
N GLY A 63 8.73 -3.23 6.43
CA GLY A 63 7.93 -4.37 5.95
C GLY A 63 8.77 -5.56 5.47
N ARG A 64 9.93 -5.32 4.85
CA ARG A 64 10.88 -6.38 4.47
C ARG A 64 11.49 -7.08 5.68
N ILE A 65 11.86 -6.33 6.72
CA ILE A 65 12.38 -6.88 7.98
C ILE A 65 11.32 -7.75 8.67
N GLU A 66 10.08 -7.27 8.75
CA GLU A 66 8.97 -8.01 9.35
C GLU A 66 8.66 -9.31 8.59
N PHE A 67 8.69 -9.26 7.26
CA PHE A 67 8.53 -10.44 6.43
C PHE A 67 9.64 -11.47 6.67
N ALA A 68 10.90 -11.03 6.69
CA ALA A 68 12.04 -11.92 6.93
C ALA A 68 11.98 -12.57 8.33
N LYS A 69 11.54 -11.83 9.35
CA LYS A 69 11.30 -12.38 10.70
C LYS A 69 10.21 -13.45 10.68
N ALA A 70 9.07 -13.16 10.04
CA ALA A 70 7.97 -14.12 9.93
C ALA A 70 8.37 -15.37 9.13
N GLU A 71 9.18 -15.23 8.09
CA GLU A 71 9.70 -16.35 7.31
C GLU A 71 10.64 -17.25 8.14
N MET A 72 11.51 -16.64 8.96
CA MET A 72 12.37 -17.38 9.88
C MET A 72 11.56 -18.12 10.95
N GLU A 73 10.55 -17.46 11.54
CA GLU A 73 9.61 -18.05 12.50
C GLU A 73 8.89 -19.26 11.87
N GLU A 74 8.28 -19.08 10.69
CA GLU A 74 7.60 -20.15 9.95
C GLU A 74 8.55 -21.33 9.68
N TYR A 75 9.77 -21.05 9.23
CA TYR A 75 10.74 -22.09 8.89
C TYR A 75 11.14 -22.93 10.11
N ASN A 76 11.31 -22.29 11.27
CA ASN A 76 11.61 -23.00 12.51
C ASN A 76 10.44 -23.88 12.97
N ALA A 77 9.22 -23.37 12.94
CA ALA A 77 8.02 -24.15 13.25
C ALA A 77 7.81 -25.30 12.24
N PHE A 78 8.09 -25.06 10.96
CA PHE A 78 8.04 -26.11 9.93
C PHE A 78 9.03 -27.24 10.21
N LYS A 79 10.26 -26.92 10.65
CA LYS A 79 11.24 -27.95 11.05
C LYS A 79 10.73 -28.81 12.19
N GLN A 80 10.13 -28.18 13.21
CA GLN A 80 9.54 -28.89 14.34
C GLN A 80 8.41 -29.81 13.87
N PHE A 81 7.45 -29.27 13.10
CA PHE A 81 6.38 -30.07 12.49
C PHE A 81 6.94 -31.27 11.71
N LYS A 82 7.93 -31.06 10.84
CA LYS A 82 8.53 -32.13 10.04
C LYS A 82 9.16 -33.25 10.89
N GLN A 83 9.66 -32.95 12.08
CA GLN A 83 10.25 -33.95 12.98
C GLN A 83 9.20 -34.82 13.67
N VAL A 84 8.02 -34.25 13.97
CA VAL A 84 6.96 -34.93 14.74
C VAL A 84 5.79 -35.41 13.90
N ALA A 85 5.70 -34.97 12.63
CA ALA A 85 4.58 -35.29 11.74
C ALA A 85 4.50 -36.80 11.43
N THR A 86 3.30 -37.34 11.59
CA THR A 86 2.98 -38.67 11.06
C THR A 86 2.91 -38.66 9.53
N PRO A 87 3.05 -39.81 8.85
CA PRO A 87 2.89 -39.88 7.39
C PRO A 87 1.55 -39.33 6.89
N ALA A 88 0.45 -39.55 7.63
CA ALA A 88 -0.87 -39.03 7.28
C ALA A 88 -0.92 -37.48 7.37
N GLN A 89 -0.34 -36.90 8.42
CA GLN A 89 -0.24 -35.45 8.59
C GLN A 89 0.67 -34.84 7.51
N TRP A 90 1.77 -35.50 7.16
CA TRP A 90 2.67 -35.07 6.10
C TRP A 90 1.99 -35.07 4.73
N ASN A 91 1.25 -36.13 4.39
CA ASN A 91 0.49 -36.21 3.15
C ASN A 91 -0.57 -35.10 3.05
N THR A 92 -1.28 -34.84 4.16
CA THR A 92 -2.26 -33.75 4.23
C THR A 92 -1.58 -32.39 4.04
N HIS A 93 -0.41 -32.18 4.64
CA HIS A 93 0.40 -30.98 4.44
C HIS A 93 0.80 -30.76 2.97
N LEU A 94 1.24 -31.80 2.26
CA LEU A 94 1.61 -31.71 0.85
C LEU A 94 0.43 -31.29 -0.04
N MET A 95 -0.75 -31.86 0.22
CA MET A 95 -1.99 -31.44 -0.47
C MET A 95 -2.31 -29.97 -0.19
N LEU A 96 -2.17 -29.55 1.07
CA LEU A 96 -2.44 -28.19 1.50
C LEU A 96 -1.44 -27.18 0.89
N GLN A 97 -0.18 -27.55 0.73
CA GLN A 97 0.88 -26.66 0.25
C GLN A 97 0.57 -26.05 -1.13
N SER A 98 0.09 -26.87 -2.07
CA SER A 98 -0.28 -26.42 -3.42
C SER A 98 -1.48 -25.46 -3.39
N LYS A 99 -2.51 -25.78 -2.59
CA LYS A 99 -3.69 -24.94 -2.41
C LYS A 99 -3.35 -23.61 -1.75
N ILE A 100 -2.48 -23.58 -0.74
CA ILE A 100 -2.01 -22.34 -0.12
C ILE A 100 -1.31 -21.44 -1.15
N LYS A 101 -0.45 -21.99 -2.01
CA LYS A 101 0.20 -21.20 -3.07
C LYS A 101 -0.83 -20.60 -4.03
N LEU A 102 -1.85 -21.36 -4.42
CA LEU A 102 -2.93 -20.85 -5.25
C LEU A 102 -3.73 -19.76 -4.52
N CYS A 103 -4.05 -19.98 -3.24
CA CYS A 103 -4.79 -19.04 -2.39
C CYS A 103 -4.07 -17.69 -2.30
N LEU A 104 -2.75 -17.72 -2.10
CA LEU A 104 -1.91 -16.52 -2.10
C LEU A 104 -2.05 -15.73 -3.40
N ILE A 105 -1.91 -16.39 -4.56
CA ILE A 105 -2.06 -15.74 -5.87
C ILE A 105 -3.44 -15.09 -6.01
N LYS A 106 -4.51 -15.83 -5.63
CA LYS A 106 -5.88 -15.32 -5.73
C LYS A 106 -6.14 -14.17 -4.77
N ASN A 107 -5.66 -14.24 -3.53
CA ASN A 107 -5.76 -13.16 -2.54
C ASN A 107 -5.01 -11.91 -3.01
N THR A 108 -3.77 -12.05 -3.46
CA THR A 108 -2.95 -10.95 -3.98
C THR A 108 -3.65 -10.26 -5.16
N ASN A 109 -4.14 -11.02 -6.14
CA ASN A 109 -4.86 -10.46 -7.28
C ASN A 109 -6.12 -9.70 -6.84
N TYR A 110 -6.91 -10.29 -5.94
CA TYR A 110 -8.12 -9.67 -5.40
C TYR A 110 -7.79 -8.34 -4.69
N ARG A 111 -6.78 -8.34 -3.81
CA ARG A 111 -6.39 -7.16 -3.03
C ARG A 111 -5.79 -6.04 -3.89
N ILE A 112 -4.88 -6.38 -4.81
CA ILE A 112 -4.31 -5.43 -5.78
C ILE A 112 -5.43 -4.80 -6.62
N THR A 113 -6.37 -5.62 -7.12
CA THR A 113 -7.46 -5.13 -7.96
C THR A 113 -8.42 -4.24 -7.16
N THR A 114 -8.71 -4.60 -5.91
CA THR A 114 -9.53 -3.76 -5.02
C THR A 114 -8.88 -2.39 -4.81
N LYS A 115 -7.56 -2.37 -4.54
CA LYS A 115 -6.80 -1.12 -4.38
C LYS A 115 -6.76 -0.28 -5.66
N ARG A 116 -6.63 -0.93 -6.81
CA ARG A 116 -6.73 -0.28 -8.12
C ARG A 116 -8.09 0.38 -8.34
N LEU A 117 -9.17 -0.26 -7.93
CA LEU A 117 -10.51 0.33 -7.98
C LEU A 117 -10.63 1.54 -7.04
N GLU A 118 -10.08 1.48 -5.83
CA GLU A 118 -10.04 2.60 -4.88
C GLU A 118 -9.31 3.83 -5.45
N TYR A 119 -8.30 3.60 -6.29
CA TYR A 119 -7.47 4.65 -6.90
C TYR A 119 -7.85 5.00 -8.35
N ASP A 120 -8.95 4.45 -8.87
CA ASP A 120 -9.37 4.59 -10.29
C ASP A 120 -8.27 4.20 -11.31
N ILE A 121 -7.37 3.28 -10.93
CA ILE A 121 -6.30 2.76 -11.78
C ILE A 121 -6.83 1.54 -12.55
N LEU A 122 -7.24 1.75 -13.80
CA LEU A 122 -7.81 0.68 -14.61
C LEU A 122 -6.76 -0.34 -15.09
N PRO A 123 -7.06 -1.64 -15.07
CA PRO A 123 -6.27 -2.62 -15.80
C PRO A 123 -6.25 -2.31 -17.31
N LYS A 124 -5.10 -2.53 -17.95
CA LYS A 124 -4.87 -2.27 -19.39
C LYS A 124 -5.90 -2.91 -20.33
N PHE A 125 -6.60 -3.97 -19.91
CA PHE A 125 -7.61 -4.62 -20.74
C PHE A 125 -8.98 -3.91 -20.68
N ILE A 126 -9.29 -3.20 -19.57
CA ILE A 126 -10.52 -2.42 -19.41
C ILE A 126 -10.38 -1.06 -20.12
N GLU A 127 -9.20 -0.45 -20.04
CA GLU A 127 -8.91 0.87 -20.61
C GLU A 127 -9.08 0.94 -22.14
N LYS A 128 -8.94 -0.19 -22.84
CA LYS A 128 -9.02 -0.28 -24.30
C LYS A 128 -10.38 0.11 -24.90
N ILE A 129 -11.45 0.13 -24.11
CA ILE A 129 -12.77 0.56 -24.58
C ILE A 129 -12.95 2.03 -24.21
N ASN A 130 -12.76 2.90 -25.21
CA ASN A 130 -13.08 4.32 -25.15
C ASN A 130 -14.03 4.63 -26.32
N ILE A 131 -15.25 5.05 -26.00
CA ILE A 131 -16.22 5.44 -27.01
C ILE A 131 -16.01 6.94 -27.24
N SER A 132 -15.21 7.25 -28.26
CA SER A 132 -15.00 8.62 -28.74
C SER A 132 -14.98 8.60 -30.27
N TYR A 133 -16.16 8.60 -30.89
CA TYR A 133 -16.27 8.82 -32.32
C TYR A 133 -16.34 10.31 -32.63
N LYS A 134 -15.90 10.70 -33.82
CA LYS A 134 -16.01 12.08 -34.28
C LYS A 134 -17.47 12.42 -34.55
N ILE A 135 -17.94 13.53 -33.99
CA ILE A 135 -19.24 14.11 -34.31
C ILE A 135 -19.06 15.01 -35.54
N ASP A 136 -20.05 15.04 -36.42
CA ASP A 136 -20.06 15.98 -37.54
C ASP A 136 -20.49 17.37 -37.04
N GLU A 137 -19.50 18.23 -36.81
CA GLU A 137 -19.67 19.58 -36.29
C GLU A 137 -20.30 20.54 -37.33
N SER A 138 -20.48 20.12 -38.59
CA SER A 138 -21.06 20.98 -39.63
C SER A 138 -22.60 21.03 -39.63
N ILE A 139 -23.24 20.11 -38.90
CA ILE A 139 -24.70 19.91 -38.90
C ILE A 139 -25.31 20.16 -37.53
N MET A 140 -24.54 19.97 -36.46
CA MET A 140 -24.99 20.14 -35.07
C MET A 140 -24.49 21.46 -34.49
N ASP A 141 -25.26 22.02 -33.55
CA ASP A 141 -24.81 23.15 -32.74
C ASP A 141 -23.86 22.69 -31.62
N ASP A 142 -23.11 23.65 -31.06
CA ASP A 142 -22.10 23.38 -30.04
C ASP A 142 -22.68 22.69 -28.79
N GLU A 143 -23.93 22.99 -28.44
CA GLU A 143 -24.63 22.38 -27.29
C GLU A 143 -24.96 20.90 -27.53
N ALA A 144 -25.45 20.54 -28.72
CA ALA A 144 -25.71 19.15 -29.08
C ALA A 144 -24.41 18.33 -29.23
N ILE A 145 -23.34 18.95 -29.74
CA ILE A 145 -22.01 18.33 -29.83
C ILE A 145 -21.46 18.04 -28.43
N GLN A 146 -21.55 19.01 -27.51
CA GLN A 146 -21.10 18.85 -26.13
C GLN A 146 -21.92 17.78 -25.40
N THR A 147 -23.25 17.82 -25.53
CA THR A 147 -24.15 16.82 -24.93
C THR A 147 -23.81 15.41 -25.41
N SER A 148 -23.61 15.23 -26.72
CA SER A 148 -23.24 13.93 -27.30
C SER A 148 -21.86 13.46 -26.81
N SER A 149 -20.92 14.39 -26.63
CA SER A 149 -19.59 14.12 -26.08
C SER A 149 -19.65 13.70 -24.62
N ASP A 150 -20.52 14.34 -23.83
CA ASP A 150 -20.74 13.98 -22.43
C ASP A 150 -21.44 12.62 -22.29
N GLU A 151 -22.40 12.29 -23.16
CA GLU A 151 -23.01 10.96 -23.23
C GLU A 151 -21.97 9.88 -23.57
N MET A 152 -21.11 10.12 -24.57
CA MET A 152 -20.01 9.22 -24.93
C MET A 152 -19.05 8.97 -23.75
N ARG A 153 -18.70 10.05 -23.03
CA ARG A 153 -17.86 9.98 -21.82
C ARG A 153 -18.55 9.19 -20.71
N GLN A 154 -19.85 9.40 -20.53
CA GLN A 154 -20.64 8.70 -19.51
C GLN A 154 -20.76 7.21 -19.81
N ILE A 155 -21.02 6.80 -21.05
CA ILE A 155 -21.05 5.38 -21.45
C ILE A 155 -19.69 4.72 -21.21
N THR A 156 -18.61 5.39 -21.59
CA THR A 156 -17.24 4.91 -21.36
C THR A 156 -16.96 4.72 -19.87
N LYS A 157 -17.37 5.68 -19.04
CA LYS A 157 -17.25 5.61 -17.58
C LYS A 157 -18.06 4.45 -17.00
N ASP A 158 -19.32 4.31 -17.40
CA ASP A 158 -20.21 3.25 -16.91
C ASP A 158 -19.71 1.85 -17.28
N TYR A 159 -19.18 1.69 -18.51
CA TYR A 159 -18.52 0.45 -18.91
C TYR A 159 -17.35 0.12 -17.98
N ARG A 160 -16.43 1.09 -17.76
CA ARG A 160 -15.24 0.90 -16.93
C ARG A 160 -15.61 0.51 -15.50
N THR A 161 -16.58 1.22 -14.91
CA THR A 161 -17.06 0.94 -13.55
C THR A 161 -17.68 -0.45 -13.44
N ARG A 162 -18.58 -0.83 -14.37
CA ARG A 162 -19.24 -2.14 -14.34
C ARG A 162 -18.25 -3.28 -14.60
N ALA A 163 -17.35 -3.12 -15.56
CA ALA A 163 -16.31 -4.11 -15.87
C ALA A 163 -15.39 -4.33 -14.67
N MET A 164 -14.95 -3.25 -14.01
CA MET A 164 -14.08 -3.34 -12.84
C MET A 164 -14.79 -3.97 -11.63
N ALA A 165 -16.06 -3.59 -11.39
CA ALA A 165 -16.87 -4.19 -10.33
C ALA A 165 -17.05 -5.71 -10.53
N LEU A 166 -17.39 -6.13 -11.75
CA LEU A 166 -17.50 -7.56 -12.08
C LEU A 166 -16.17 -8.29 -11.91
N TYR A 167 -15.07 -7.67 -12.35
CA TYR A 167 -13.74 -8.26 -12.21
C TYR A 167 -13.35 -8.46 -10.74
N VAL A 168 -13.60 -7.48 -9.88
CA VAL A 168 -13.39 -7.59 -8.42
C VAL A 168 -14.25 -8.70 -7.82
N GLN A 169 -15.53 -8.79 -8.21
CA GLN A 169 -16.44 -9.85 -7.74
C GLN A 169 -15.94 -11.25 -8.12
N VAL A 170 -15.48 -11.44 -9.35
CA VAL A 170 -14.92 -12.72 -9.81
C VAL A 170 -13.69 -13.10 -8.98
N LEU A 171 -12.74 -12.16 -8.81
CA LEU A 171 -11.54 -12.42 -8.01
C LEU A 171 -11.85 -12.72 -6.55
N ALA A 172 -12.81 -12.01 -5.95
CA ALA A 172 -13.28 -12.28 -4.60
C ALA A 172 -13.83 -13.71 -4.47
N ARG A 173 -14.63 -14.14 -5.46
CA ARG A 173 -15.21 -15.48 -5.47
C ARG A 173 -14.17 -16.57 -5.68
N GLU A 174 -13.21 -16.37 -6.58
CA GLU A 174 -12.09 -17.31 -6.77
C GLU A 174 -11.28 -17.49 -5.49
N TYR A 175 -10.96 -16.38 -4.81
CA TYR A 175 -10.27 -16.41 -3.52
C TYR A 175 -11.08 -17.15 -2.45
N GLU A 176 -12.37 -16.85 -2.33
CA GLU A 176 -13.27 -17.47 -1.36
C GLU A 176 -13.34 -19.00 -1.54
N LEU A 177 -13.47 -19.48 -2.77
CA LEU A 177 -13.52 -20.92 -3.08
C LEU A 177 -12.26 -21.64 -2.61
N VAL A 178 -11.08 -21.09 -2.91
CA VAL A 178 -9.80 -21.70 -2.51
C VAL A 178 -9.61 -21.60 -0.99
N SER A 179 -10.02 -20.50 -0.36
CA SER A 179 -9.96 -20.32 1.09
C SER A 179 -10.86 -21.34 1.81
N ASN A 180 -12.06 -21.57 1.31
CA ASN A 180 -13.00 -22.55 1.88
C ASN A 180 -12.48 -23.99 1.76
N ASP A 181 -11.87 -24.33 0.63
CA ASP A 181 -11.19 -25.61 0.42
C ASP A 181 -10.07 -25.84 1.44
N ILE A 182 -9.23 -24.82 1.65
CA ILE A 182 -8.14 -24.84 2.63
C ILE A 182 -8.69 -25.07 4.05
N LYS A 183 -9.73 -24.31 4.43
CA LYS A 183 -10.38 -24.44 5.75
C LYS A 183 -10.91 -25.86 5.97
N ARG A 184 -11.52 -26.47 4.96
CA ARG A 184 -12.01 -27.86 5.04
C ARG A 184 -10.88 -28.87 5.26
N ILE A 185 -9.75 -28.70 4.56
CA ILE A 185 -8.58 -29.58 4.73
C ILE A 185 -7.99 -29.43 6.13
N ILE A 186 -7.89 -28.20 6.65
CA ILE A 186 -7.39 -27.93 8.00
C ILE A 186 -8.33 -28.51 9.06
N GLN A 187 -9.64 -28.35 8.90
CA GLN A 187 -10.65 -28.93 9.81
C GLN A 187 -10.57 -30.46 9.84
N GLY A 188 -10.27 -31.10 8.70
CA GLY A 188 -10.07 -32.54 8.59
C GLY A 188 -8.65 -33.01 8.89
N PHE A 189 -7.78 -32.15 9.43
CA PHE A 189 -6.38 -32.52 9.63
C PHE A 189 -6.24 -33.66 10.65
N PRO A 190 -5.39 -34.68 10.39
CA PRO A 190 -5.30 -35.85 11.27
C PRO A 190 -4.86 -35.49 12.68
N GLN A 191 -5.67 -35.91 13.66
CA GLN A 191 -5.42 -35.75 15.09
C GLN A 191 -4.53 -36.88 15.62
N ASP A 192 -3.71 -36.58 16.62
CA ASP A 192 -2.90 -37.58 17.29
C ASP A 192 -3.78 -38.38 18.27
N ASN A 193 -4.18 -39.60 17.88
CA ASN A 193 -5.12 -40.42 18.64
C ASN A 193 -4.56 -41.01 19.96
N ASN A 194 -3.31 -40.75 20.34
CA ASN A 194 -2.68 -41.35 21.52
C ASN A 194 -2.03 -40.31 22.46
N LYS A 195 -2.64 -40.13 23.64
CA LYS A 195 -2.20 -39.25 24.76
C LYS A 195 -0.89 -39.68 25.46
N ALA A 196 -0.02 -40.46 24.82
CA ALA A 196 1.04 -41.19 25.54
C ALA A 196 2.47 -40.61 25.42
N VAL A 197 2.70 -39.51 24.71
CA VAL A 197 4.06 -38.96 24.55
C VAL A 197 4.08 -37.49 24.92
N ALA A 198 4.94 -37.13 25.87
CA ALA A 198 5.13 -35.78 26.42
C ALA A 198 5.74 -34.76 25.43
N ASN A 199 5.84 -35.10 24.14
CA ASN A 199 6.31 -34.21 23.09
C ASN A 199 5.11 -33.51 22.43
N GLU A 200 5.34 -32.30 21.91
CA GLU A 200 4.33 -31.56 21.16
C GLU A 200 3.73 -32.43 20.05
N SER A 201 2.40 -32.55 20.04
CA SER A 201 1.70 -33.43 19.12
C SER A 201 1.88 -32.94 17.68
N GLY A 202 1.93 -33.83 16.68
CA GLY A 202 2.09 -33.45 15.27
C GLY A 202 0.98 -32.50 14.80
N HIS A 203 -0.22 -32.63 15.36
CA HIS A 203 -1.31 -31.69 15.13
C HIS A 203 -1.05 -30.29 15.74
N ALA A 204 -0.52 -30.22 16.97
CA ALA A 204 -0.19 -28.95 17.61
C ALA A 204 0.95 -28.22 16.86
N ALA A 205 2.02 -28.95 16.52
CA ALA A 205 3.12 -28.42 15.72
C ALA A 205 2.67 -27.94 14.34
N PHE A 206 1.75 -28.67 13.69
CA PHE A 206 1.14 -28.23 12.44
C PHE A 206 0.33 -26.94 12.60
N THR A 207 -0.49 -26.84 13.64
CA THR A 207 -1.34 -25.66 13.89
C THR A 207 -0.47 -24.43 14.11
N HIS A 208 0.54 -24.53 14.97
CA HIS A 208 1.49 -23.44 15.20
C HIS A 208 2.23 -23.02 13.91
N TYR A 209 2.73 -23.99 13.15
CA TYR A 209 3.33 -23.74 11.85
C TYR A 209 2.36 -23.04 10.87
N HIS A 210 1.10 -23.49 10.83
CA HIS A 210 0.11 -22.96 9.91
C HIS A 210 -0.28 -21.51 10.24
N ASP A 211 -0.43 -21.18 11.52
CA ASP A 211 -0.70 -19.81 11.97
C ASP A 211 0.42 -18.85 11.57
N LEU A 212 1.69 -19.28 11.74
CA LEU A 212 2.85 -18.50 11.30
C LEU A 212 2.91 -18.36 9.78
N ARG A 213 2.55 -19.41 9.05
CA ARG A 213 2.44 -19.36 7.59
C ARG A 213 1.36 -18.40 7.13
N GLU A 214 0.19 -18.38 7.77
CA GLU A 214 -0.87 -17.41 7.47
C GLU A 214 -0.41 -15.98 7.74
N LYS A 215 0.26 -15.74 8.87
CA LYS A 215 0.88 -14.45 9.19
C LYS A 215 1.85 -14.00 8.10
N ARG A 216 2.76 -14.86 7.64
CA ARG A 216 3.73 -14.55 6.56
C ARG A 216 3.01 -14.24 5.25
N LEU A 217 2.02 -15.04 4.87
CA LEU A 217 1.24 -14.82 3.63
C LEU A 217 0.52 -13.48 3.64
N ASN A 218 -0.05 -13.08 4.79
CA ASN A 218 -0.69 -11.78 4.94
C ASN A 218 0.32 -10.62 4.78
N LEU A 219 1.56 -10.77 5.27
CA LEU A 219 2.63 -9.79 5.04
C LEU A 219 3.02 -9.72 3.55
N GLU A 220 3.09 -10.86 2.86
CA GLU A 220 3.38 -10.92 1.42
C GLU A 220 2.35 -10.14 0.58
N VAL A 221 1.08 -10.34 0.91
CA VAL A 221 -0.04 -9.63 0.27
C VAL A 221 0.05 -8.13 0.55
N LYS A 222 0.34 -7.72 1.80
CA LYS A 222 0.54 -6.29 2.14
C LYS A 222 1.68 -5.66 1.35
N GLN A 223 2.84 -6.33 1.23
CA GLN A 223 3.94 -5.83 0.41
C GLN A 223 3.56 -5.70 -1.07
N SER A 224 2.76 -6.63 -1.59
CA SER A 224 2.30 -6.61 -2.98
C SER A 224 1.37 -5.42 -3.29
N ILE A 225 0.60 -4.97 -2.30
CA ILE A 225 -0.26 -3.79 -2.41
C ILE A 225 0.56 -2.50 -2.42
N HIS A 226 1.67 -2.46 -1.67
CA HIS A 226 2.48 -1.25 -1.53
C HIS A 226 2.99 -0.69 -2.87
N PHE A 227 3.22 -1.56 -3.86
CA PHE A 227 3.58 -1.13 -5.22
C PHE A 227 2.48 -0.29 -5.89
N VAL A 228 1.20 -0.63 -5.67
CA VAL A 228 0.06 0.13 -6.23
C VAL A 228 -0.06 1.51 -5.55
N GLU A 229 0.23 1.57 -4.25
CA GLU A 229 0.22 2.83 -3.49
C GLU A 229 1.31 3.79 -3.98
N ILE A 230 2.50 3.26 -4.31
CA ILE A 230 3.59 4.06 -4.91
C ILE A 230 3.18 4.57 -6.30
N GLN A 231 2.59 3.73 -7.14
CA GLN A 231 2.10 4.15 -8.47
C GLN A 231 1.09 5.30 -8.39
N GLN A 232 0.17 5.27 -7.40
CA GLN A 232 -0.77 6.36 -7.19
C GLN A 232 -0.06 7.66 -6.79
N MET A 233 0.93 7.60 -5.89
CA MET A 233 1.69 8.78 -5.48
C MET A 233 2.45 9.40 -6.65
N GLU A 234 3.13 8.59 -7.47
CA GLU A 234 3.85 9.06 -8.65
C GLU A 234 2.91 9.77 -9.64
N THR A 235 1.72 9.21 -9.86
CA THR A 235 0.69 9.80 -10.74
C THR A 235 0.18 11.13 -10.20
N ASN A 236 -0.07 11.22 -8.88
CA ASN A 236 -0.49 12.47 -8.24
C ASN A 236 0.58 13.56 -8.33
N LEU A 237 1.87 13.21 -8.16
CA LEU A 237 2.99 14.14 -8.29
C LEU A 237 3.15 14.69 -9.72
N THR A 238 2.87 13.87 -10.74
CA THR A 238 2.95 14.32 -12.14
C THR A 238 1.76 15.18 -12.57
N THR A 239 0.61 15.07 -11.90
CA THR A 239 -0.59 15.86 -12.22
C THR A 239 -0.59 17.23 -11.53
N THR A 240 0.32 17.46 -10.58
CA THR A 240 0.41 18.69 -9.76
C THR A 240 1.50 19.67 -10.27
N ILE A 241 2.23 19.31 -11.33
CA ILE A 241 3.24 20.16 -12.01
C ILE A 241 2.69 20.56 -13.38
#